data_AF-A0A6B3GUL4-F1
#
_entry.id   AF-A0A6B3GUL4-F1
#
_cell.length_a   1.000
_cell.length_b   1.000
_cell.length_c   1.000
_cell.angle_alpha   90.00
_cell.angle_beta   90.00
_cell.angle_gamma   90.00
#
_symmetry.space_group_name_H-M   'P 1'
#
loop_
_entity.id
_entity.type
_entity.pdbx_description
1 polymer ?
#
loop_
_entity_poly.entity_id
_entity_poly.type
_entity_poly.pdbx_seq_one_letter_code
_entity_poly.pdbx_strand_id
1 'polypeptide(L)'
;PGGAMAAVRCSEAELLPLLAGRAGEVAVAAVNGPRSVVLSGAEEALSEMVTELAAAGHKTHRLMVSHAFHSPLMEPMLPEFRATVAGLSFAAPAMPVVSGVTGRPLTAEEVSDPDHWVRHARETVRFADAIGHLADEGTAVYVELGPEAALTPMVGECLGEAAGEGPAVEPVVRGDGDEERSALTAAVRLHALGLDVDWREVLPQARTVPLPTYAFQHEAYWLASSRSVVTGLSLPGGSADGAAGPELAERLSGLSGSEAGALVTELVRAELAAVTGDDLSHAGPDTAFTELGVTSVTAVELRNRLTAVTGVRLPPTLVFDHPSPAAVARLVCDTLRGGPAPRCRDAVSLVDELEALLVSGAEVDSDTAARLRALAGRWAPSGGPAAPAS
;
A
#
# COMPACT_ATOMS: atom_id res chain seq x y z
N PRO A 1 34.36 32.98 24.03
CA PRO A 1 34.85 32.11 22.94
C PRO A 1 33.66 31.63 22.10
N GLY A 2 33.76 31.66 20.78
CA GLY A 2 32.74 31.07 19.91
C GLY A 2 32.71 29.56 20.10
N GLY A 3 31.51 29.00 20.27
CA GLY A 3 31.28 27.56 20.31
C GLY A 3 30.57 27.14 19.03
N ALA A 4 30.85 25.94 18.56
CA ALA A 4 30.16 25.41 17.40
C ALA A 4 30.00 23.88 17.42
N MET A 5 29.27 23.36 16.44
CA MET A 5 28.97 21.94 16.32
C MET A 5 29.11 21.46 14.87
N ALA A 6 29.52 20.21 14.67
CA ALA A 6 29.65 19.62 13.34
C ALA A 6 29.19 18.15 13.35
N ALA A 7 28.38 17.77 12.37
CA ALA A 7 28.03 16.39 12.11
C ALA A 7 29.13 15.70 11.29
N VAL A 8 29.46 14.46 11.65
CA VAL A 8 30.50 13.65 11.03
C VAL A 8 29.94 12.26 10.74
N ARG A 9 30.15 11.78 9.51
CA ARG A 9 29.79 10.41 9.11
C ARG A 9 30.91 9.43 9.46
N CYS A 10 30.96 9.01 10.72
CA CYS A 10 31.83 7.96 11.26
C CYS A 10 31.22 7.37 12.54
N SER A 11 31.82 6.30 13.04
CA SER A 11 31.45 5.71 14.33
C SER A 11 32.12 6.44 15.51
N GLU A 12 31.52 6.34 16.71
CA GLU A 12 32.12 6.89 17.93
C GLU A 12 33.51 6.28 18.20
N ALA A 13 33.66 4.97 17.97
CA ALA A 13 34.92 4.26 18.19
C ALA A 13 36.07 4.79 17.31
N GLU A 14 35.79 5.26 16.09
CA GLU A 14 36.78 5.89 15.21
C GLU A 14 37.17 7.29 15.70
N LEU A 15 36.27 8.00 16.40
CA LEU A 15 36.51 9.36 16.90
C LEU A 15 37.25 9.42 18.23
N LEU A 16 37.01 8.46 19.14
CA LEU A 16 37.60 8.48 20.49
C LEU A 16 39.14 8.62 20.49
N PRO A 17 39.91 7.91 19.64
CA PRO A 17 41.35 8.09 19.57
C PRO A 17 41.77 9.49 19.09
N LEU A 18 40.98 10.11 18.21
CA LEU A 18 41.25 11.45 17.66
C LEU A 18 40.90 12.57 18.64
N LEU A 19 40.01 12.30 19.60
CA LEU A 19 39.69 13.21 20.71
C LEU A 19 40.72 13.15 21.85
N ALA A 20 41.57 12.12 21.88
CA ALA A 20 42.60 11.97 22.90
C ALA A 20 43.55 13.18 22.87
N GLY A 21 43.58 13.95 23.95
CA GLY A 21 44.36 15.19 24.06
C GLY A 21 43.62 16.48 23.70
N ARG A 22 42.38 16.39 23.16
CA ARG A 22 41.51 17.55 22.84
C ARG A 22 40.20 17.55 23.62
N ALA A 23 39.99 16.59 24.52
CA ALA A 23 38.74 16.42 25.29
C ALA A 23 38.34 17.63 26.15
N GLY A 24 39.27 18.54 26.47
CA GLY A 24 38.99 19.80 27.16
C GLY A 24 38.43 20.91 26.26
N GLU A 25 38.49 20.73 24.94
CA GLU A 25 38.11 21.75 23.95
C GLU A 25 37.01 21.26 23.00
N VAL A 26 37.01 19.97 22.67
CA VAL A 26 36.04 19.32 21.78
C VAL A 26 35.55 18.02 22.42
N ALA A 27 34.25 17.77 22.36
CA ALA A 27 33.61 16.55 22.83
C ALA A 27 32.67 15.97 21.77
N VAL A 28 32.29 14.70 21.95
CA VAL A 28 31.16 14.11 21.24
C VAL A 28 29.89 14.66 21.85
N ALA A 29 29.13 15.42 21.06
CA ALA A 29 27.86 15.99 21.47
C ALA A 29 26.73 14.98 21.42
N ALA A 30 26.68 14.17 20.36
CA ALA A 30 25.61 13.19 20.16
C ALA A 30 26.10 12.02 19.31
N VAL A 31 25.62 10.82 19.64
CA VAL A 31 25.74 9.60 18.84
C VAL A 31 24.34 9.29 18.31
N ASN A 32 24.07 9.71 17.07
CA ASN A 32 22.76 9.64 16.43
C ASN A 32 22.54 8.35 15.64
N GLY A 33 23.61 7.59 15.38
CA GLY A 33 23.53 6.29 14.73
C GLY A 33 24.92 5.65 14.57
N PRO A 34 24.99 4.43 14.02
CA PRO A 34 26.24 3.67 13.92
C PRO A 34 27.38 4.39 13.17
N ARG A 35 27.02 5.28 12.23
CA ARG A 35 27.94 6.13 11.47
C ARG A 35 27.50 7.59 11.43
N SER A 36 26.85 8.06 12.48
CA SER A 36 26.31 9.42 12.55
C SER A 36 26.59 10.01 13.93
N VAL A 37 27.61 10.86 14.02
CA VAL A 37 28.06 11.46 15.27
C VAL A 37 28.13 12.98 15.12
N VAL A 38 27.88 13.72 16.19
CA VAL A 38 28.02 15.17 16.25
C VAL A 38 29.13 15.53 17.24
N LEU A 39 30.04 16.39 16.82
CA LEU A 39 31.08 16.98 17.65
C LEU A 39 30.69 18.40 18.04
N SER A 40 31.07 18.83 19.25
CA SER A 40 30.86 20.20 19.73
C SER A 40 32.05 20.68 20.55
N GLY A 41 32.33 21.98 20.48
CA GLY A 41 33.46 22.55 21.22
C GLY A 41 33.83 23.97 20.81
N ALA A 42 35.05 24.36 21.19
CA ALA A 42 35.68 25.61 20.77
C ALA A 42 35.82 25.66 19.25
N GLU A 43 35.48 26.81 18.66
CA GLU A 43 35.37 26.95 17.20
C GLU A 43 36.68 26.62 16.47
N GLU A 44 37.83 27.09 16.95
CA GLU A 44 39.14 26.84 16.34
C GLU A 44 39.50 25.35 16.39
N ALA A 45 39.50 24.75 17.58
CA ALA A 45 39.81 23.34 17.80
C ALA A 45 38.88 22.40 17.02
N LEU A 46 37.58 22.71 16.97
CA LEU A 46 36.61 21.93 16.20
C LEU A 46 36.86 22.06 14.69
N SER A 47 37.25 23.25 14.21
CA SER A 47 37.52 23.46 12.77
C SER A 47 38.78 22.72 12.31
N GLU A 48 39.81 22.67 13.15
CA GLU A 48 41.01 21.85 12.92
C GLU A 48 40.65 20.37 12.83
N MET A 49 39.90 19.87 13.82
CA MET A 49 39.48 18.47 13.86
C MET A 49 38.59 18.08 12.67
N VAL A 50 37.64 18.93 12.27
CA VAL A 50 36.81 18.71 11.09
C VAL A 50 37.66 18.64 9.82
N THR A 51 38.70 19.46 9.72
CA THR A 51 39.63 19.45 8.58
C THR A 51 40.44 18.15 8.54
N GLU A 52 40.94 17.69 9.68
CA GLU A 52 41.65 16.40 9.80
C GLU A 52 40.74 15.21 9.44
N LEU A 53 39.50 15.21 9.92
CA LEU A 53 38.50 14.17 9.61
C LEU A 53 38.12 14.17 8.13
N ALA A 54 37.95 15.34 7.52
CA ALA A 54 37.71 15.46 6.08
C ALA A 54 38.91 14.96 5.26
N ALA A 55 40.14 15.25 5.69
CA ALA A 55 41.36 14.75 5.06
C ALA A 55 41.51 13.22 5.19
N ALA A 56 41.01 12.64 6.28
CA ALA A 56 40.90 11.19 6.47
C ALA A 56 39.76 10.54 5.67
N GLY A 57 38.96 11.31 4.93
CA GLY A 57 37.91 10.83 4.04
C GLY A 57 36.50 10.78 4.65
N HIS A 58 36.30 11.28 5.86
CA HIS A 58 34.97 11.35 6.47
C HIS A 58 34.15 12.51 5.92
N LYS A 59 32.85 12.29 5.68
CA LYS A 59 31.94 13.39 5.34
C LYS A 59 31.61 14.19 6.59
N THR A 60 31.82 15.51 6.52
CA THR A 60 31.57 16.44 7.62
C THR A 60 30.62 17.54 7.20
N HIS A 61 29.75 18.00 8.09
CA HIS A 61 28.84 19.12 7.86
C HIS A 61 28.77 20.03 9.10
N ARG A 62 29.00 21.33 8.92
CA ARG A 62 28.91 22.30 10.01
C ARG A 62 27.45 22.59 10.34
N LEU A 63 27.10 22.55 11.63
CA LEU A 63 25.75 22.87 12.08
C LEU A 63 25.63 24.37 12.33
N MET A 64 24.55 24.98 11.83
CA MET A 64 24.23 26.39 12.00
C MET A 64 23.58 26.62 13.36
N VAL A 65 24.38 26.50 14.43
CA VAL A 65 23.94 26.70 15.81
C VAL A 65 24.79 27.77 16.48
N SER A 66 24.19 28.48 17.44
CA SER A 66 24.85 29.60 18.12
C SER A 66 25.79 29.17 19.26
N HIS A 67 25.66 27.93 19.74
CA HIS A 67 26.38 27.43 20.91
C HIS A 67 26.82 25.98 20.73
N ALA A 68 27.92 25.60 21.39
CA ALA A 68 28.42 24.23 21.45
C ALA A 68 27.75 23.45 22.60
N PHE A 69 26.52 22.97 22.38
CA PHE A 69 25.84 22.12 23.36
C PHE A 69 26.60 20.80 23.60
N HIS A 70 26.44 20.20 24.78
CA HIS A 70 27.09 18.93 25.15
C HIS A 70 28.64 18.98 25.05
N SER A 71 29.23 20.12 25.42
CA SER A 71 30.67 20.38 25.29
C SER A 71 31.27 21.00 26.57
N PRO A 72 32.61 21.04 26.70
CA PRO A 72 33.31 21.74 27.78
C PRO A 72 32.97 23.24 27.94
N LEU A 73 32.37 23.84 26.91
CA LEU A 73 31.94 25.24 26.95
C LEU A 73 30.64 25.43 27.75
N MET A 74 29.97 24.35 28.15
CA MET A 74 28.77 24.42 28.99
C MET A 74 29.10 24.60 30.48
N GLU A 75 30.29 24.17 30.92
CA GLU A 75 30.74 24.16 32.32
C GLU A 75 30.44 25.47 33.08
N PRO A 76 30.69 26.67 32.52
CA PRO A 76 30.43 27.92 33.23
C PRO A 76 28.95 28.13 33.60
N MET A 77 28.00 27.61 32.81
CA MET A 77 26.57 27.78 33.09
C MET A 77 25.99 26.71 34.04
N LEU A 78 26.67 25.57 34.21
CA LEU A 78 26.13 24.42 34.92
C LEU A 78 25.74 24.70 36.38
N PRO A 79 26.50 25.50 37.17
CA PRO A 79 26.11 25.80 38.55
C PRO A 79 24.79 26.59 38.65
N GLU A 80 24.60 27.59 37.79
CA GLU A 80 23.38 28.41 37.76
C GLU A 80 22.19 27.60 37.22
N PHE A 81 22.44 26.79 36.18
CA PHE A 81 21.45 25.87 35.64
C PHE A 81 20.99 24.87 36.71
N ARG A 82 21.93 24.26 37.45
CA ARG A 82 21.62 23.35 38.57
C ARG A 82 20.75 24.02 39.62
N ALA A 83 21.11 25.24 40.03
CA ALA A 83 20.34 25.98 41.03
C ALA A 83 18.89 26.24 40.57
N THR A 84 18.71 26.53 39.28
CA THR A 84 17.39 26.70 38.66
C THR A 84 16.59 25.39 38.66
N VAL A 85 17.19 24.30 38.19
CA VAL A 85 16.55 22.97 38.12
C VAL A 85 16.19 22.45 39.52
N ALA A 86 17.03 22.71 40.53
CA ALA A 86 16.76 22.32 41.92
C ALA A 86 15.54 23.03 42.54
N GLY A 87 15.09 24.14 41.95
CA GLY A 87 13.86 24.83 42.35
C GLY A 87 12.59 24.25 41.71
N LEU A 88 12.71 23.30 40.79
CA LEU A 88 11.58 22.68 40.09
C LEU A 88 10.98 21.52 40.89
N SER A 89 9.70 21.24 40.64
CA SER A 89 9.02 20.07 41.19
C SER A 89 8.99 18.95 40.15
N PHE A 90 9.39 17.75 40.54
CA PHE A 90 9.40 16.57 39.69
C PHE A 90 8.36 15.56 40.13
N ALA A 91 7.85 14.79 39.16
CA ALA A 91 6.98 13.66 39.39
C ALA A 91 7.53 12.43 38.65
N ALA A 92 7.18 11.25 39.15
CA ALA A 92 7.48 10.02 38.43
C ALA A 92 6.82 10.06 37.04
N PRO A 93 7.53 9.66 35.97
CA PRO A 93 7.01 9.75 34.62
C PRO A 93 5.86 8.74 34.45
N ALA A 94 4.71 9.22 33.93
CA ALA A 94 3.54 8.39 33.68
C ALA A 94 3.71 7.44 32.48
N MET A 95 4.61 7.80 31.57
CA MET A 95 5.05 6.97 30.44
C MET A 95 6.53 6.64 30.61
N PRO A 96 7.00 5.43 30.27
CA PRO A 96 8.43 5.12 30.27
C PRO A 96 9.21 6.12 29.43
N VAL A 97 10.32 6.62 29.97
CA VAL A 97 11.22 7.54 29.28
C VAL A 97 12.59 6.88 29.19
N VAL A 98 13.15 6.81 27.98
CA VAL A 98 14.54 6.38 27.79
C VAL A 98 15.44 7.60 27.87
N SER A 99 16.47 7.54 28.72
CA SER A 99 17.38 8.65 28.94
C SER A 99 18.28 8.86 27.73
N GLY A 100 18.29 10.08 27.19
CA GLY A 100 19.24 10.49 26.17
C GLY A 100 20.69 10.53 26.63
N VAL A 101 21.00 10.37 27.93
CA VAL A 101 22.39 10.34 28.44
C VAL A 101 22.90 8.91 28.58
N THR A 102 22.03 7.99 29.02
CA THR A 102 22.44 6.63 29.39
C THR A 102 21.95 5.57 28.41
N GLY A 103 21.04 5.90 27.50
CA GLY A 103 20.43 4.96 26.55
C GLY A 103 19.48 3.94 27.19
N ARG A 104 19.23 4.03 28.50
CA ARG A 104 18.38 3.10 29.27
C ARG A 104 17.15 3.81 29.86
N PRO A 105 16.13 3.05 30.33
CA PRO A 105 15.00 3.63 31.03
C PRO A 105 15.43 4.50 32.21
N LEU A 106 14.83 5.69 32.27
CA LEU A 106 15.05 6.68 33.30
C LEU A 106 14.19 6.33 34.52
N THR A 107 14.81 6.29 35.70
CA THR A 107 14.11 6.01 36.96
C THR A 107 13.45 7.28 37.52
N ALA A 108 12.46 7.11 38.42
CA ALA A 108 11.81 8.24 39.07
C ALA A 108 12.80 9.07 39.92
N GLU A 109 13.75 8.38 40.56
CA GLU A 109 14.83 9.00 41.32
C GLU A 109 15.71 9.86 40.41
N GLU A 110 16.12 9.34 39.25
CA GLU A 110 16.96 10.07 38.28
C GLU A 110 16.23 11.26 37.67
N VAL A 111 14.92 11.16 37.37
CA VAL A 111 14.12 12.31 36.89
C VAL A 111 14.14 13.45 37.92
N SER A 112 14.02 13.11 39.20
CA SER A 112 13.95 14.07 40.29
C SER A 112 15.31 14.64 40.72
N ASP A 113 16.40 14.09 40.20
CA ASP A 113 17.77 14.52 40.51
C ASP A 113 18.18 15.71 39.62
N PRO A 114 18.41 16.92 40.16
CA PRO A 114 18.92 18.05 39.38
C PRO A 114 20.25 17.76 38.70
N ASP A 115 21.08 16.90 39.29
CA ASP A 115 22.37 16.53 38.71
C ASP A 115 22.22 15.69 37.44
N HIS A 116 21.09 14.98 37.27
CA HIS A 116 20.78 14.30 36.00
C HIS A 116 20.65 15.30 34.85
N TRP A 117 19.93 16.40 35.05
CA TRP A 117 19.71 17.42 34.02
C TRP A 117 20.98 18.21 33.71
N VAL A 118 21.82 18.44 34.72
CA VAL A 118 23.15 19.02 34.54
C VAL A 118 24.02 18.10 33.68
N ARG A 119 24.02 16.78 33.96
CA ARG A 119 24.69 15.78 33.12
C ARG A 119 24.13 15.82 31.70
N HIS A 120 22.80 15.83 31.53
CA HIS A 120 22.17 15.87 30.21
C HIS A 120 22.58 17.10 29.37
N ALA A 121 22.72 18.28 29.98
CA ALA A 121 23.16 19.48 29.28
C ALA A 121 24.63 19.42 28.82
N ARG A 122 25.46 18.57 29.46
CA ARG A 122 26.91 18.54 29.29
C ARG A 122 27.42 17.30 28.58
N GLU A 123 26.87 16.14 28.89
CA GLU A 123 27.31 14.85 28.41
C GLU A 123 26.73 14.54 27.03
N THR A 124 27.33 13.54 26.36
CA THR A 124 26.94 13.09 25.03
C THR A 124 25.51 12.56 25.01
N VAL A 125 24.73 12.97 24.01
CA VAL A 125 23.41 12.42 23.73
C VAL A 125 23.54 11.05 23.06
N ARG A 126 23.15 9.99 23.77
CA ARG A 126 23.12 8.58 23.37
C ARG A 126 21.82 8.21 22.64
N PHE A 127 21.52 8.93 21.55
CA PHE A 127 20.28 8.71 20.78
C PHE A 127 20.22 7.31 20.16
N ALA A 128 21.31 6.85 19.53
CA ALA A 128 21.38 5.53 18.92
C ALA A 128 21.14 4.41 19.94
N ASP A 129 21.71 4.54 21.14
CA ASP A 129 21.54 3.57 22.23
C ASP A 129 20.09 3.55 22.72
N ALA A 130 19.45 4.71 22.81
CA ALA A 130 18.04 4.81 23.17
C ALA A 130 17.12 4.15 22.13
N ILE A 131 17.38 4.35 20.83
CA ILE A 131 16.64 3.66 19.76
C ILE A 131 16.90 2.15 19.79
N GLY A 132 18.14 1.73 20.04
CA GLY A 132 18.50 0.33 20.21
C GLY A 132 17.74 -0.34 21.35
N HIS A 133 17.66 0.33 22.52
CA HIS A 133 16.87 -0.16 23.65
C HIS A 133 15.39 -0.32 23.29
N LEU A 134 14.79 0.66 22.60
CA LEU A 134 13.39 0.56 22.16
C LEU A 134 13.17 -0.57 21.15
N ALA A 135 14.14 -0.82 20.28
CA ALA A 135 14.11 -1.92 19.32
C ALA A 135 14.17 -3.29 20.01
N ASP A 136 15.04 -3.41 21.03
CA ASP A 136 15.17 -4.63 21.84
C ASP A 136 13.88 -4.95 22.62
N GLU A 137 13.13 -3.91 23.02
CA GLU A 137 11.79 -4.04 23.64
C GLU A 137 10.68 -4.40 22.61
N GLY A 138 11.01 -4.47 21.32
CA GLY A 138 10.05 -4.82 20.26
C GLY A 138 9.13 -3.68 19.83
N THR A 139 9.58 -2.43 19.96
CA THR A 139 8.80 -1.26 19.51
C THR A 139 8.54 -1.33 18.01
N ALA A 140 7.26 -1.40 17.63
CA ALA A 140 6.84 -1.53 16.23
C ALA A 140 6.64 -0.19 15.51
N VAL A 141 6.35 0.89 16.24
CA VAL A 141 6.03 2.21 15.67
C VAL A 141 6.75 3.30 16.45
N TYR A 142 7.49 4.14 15.74
CA TYR A 142 8.24 5.29 16.24
C TYR A 142 7.58 6.56 15.69
N VAL A 143 7.33 7.53 16.57
CA VAL A 143 6.69 8.79 16.20
C VAL A 143 7.60 9.96 16.54
N GLU A 144 7.95 10.77 15.54
CA GLU A 144 8.71 12.00 15.74
C GLU A 144 7.76 13.18 15.96
N LEU A 145 7.82 13.76 17.15
CA LEU A 145 7.09 14.97 17.53
C LEU A 145 8.02 16.18 17.39
N GLY A 146 7.83 16.95 16.32
CA GLY A 146 8.63 18.14 16.05
C GLY A 146 8.08 18.91 14.85
N PRO A 147 8.63 20.11 14.58
CA PRO A 147 8.24 20.93 13.42
C PRO A 147 8.74 20.36 12.08
N GLU A 148 9.68 19.41 12.12
CA GLU A 148 10.30 18.77 10.97
C GLU A 148 10.52 17.27 11.25
N ALA A 149 11.00 16.54 10.23
CA ALA A 149 11.29 15.10 10.29
C ALA A 149 12.80 14.82 10.36
N ALA A 150 13.51 15.48 11.28
CA ALA A 150 14.97 15.45 11.35
C ALA A 150 15.51 14.13 11.93
N LEU A 151 14.78 13.53 12.87
CA LEU A 151 15.17 12.30 13.57
C LEU A 151 14.71 11.05 12.82
N THR A 152 13.62 11.11 12.06
CA THR A 152 13.05 10.02 11.26
C THR A 152 14.10 9.24 10.46
N PRO A 153 14.96 9.88 9.63
CA PRO A 153 16.00 9.14 8.92
C PRO A 153 17.06 8.52 9.86
N MET A 154 17.37 9.18 10.99
CA MET A 154 18.34 8.67 11.96
C MET A 154 17.82 7.42 12.69
N VAL A 155 16.52 7.39 13.00
CA VAL A 155 15.85 6.20 13.54
C VAL A 155 15.96 5.05 12.54
N GLY A 156 15.65 5.30 11.26
CA GLY A 156 15.81 4.30 10.19
C GLY A 156 17.25 3.75 10.09
N GLU A 157 18.26 4.62 10.18
CA GLU A 157 19.67 4.20 10.19
C GLU A 157 20.03 3.34 11.41
N CYS A 158 19.44 3.59 12.58
CA CYS A 158 19.69 2.80 13.79
C CYS A 158 19.03 1.42 13.75
N LEU A 159 17.82 1.33 13.20
CA LEU A 159 17.05 0.09 13.12
C LEU A 159 17.54 -0.83 11.99
N GLY A 160 18.29 -0.28 11.04
CA GLY A 160 18.78 -0.98 9.86
C GLY A 160 17.67 -1.12 8.82
N GLU A 161 17.98 -0.81 7.56
CA GLU A 161 17.04 -0.97 6.44
C GLU A 161 16.83 -2.47 6.14
N ALA A 162 16.03 -3.16 6.95
CA ALA A 162 15.46 -4.44 6.56
C ALA A 162 14.37 -4.16 5.51
N ALA A 163 14.64 -4.51 4.26
CA ALA A 163 13.69 -4.40 3.17
C ALA A 163 12.43 -5.24 3.48
N GLY A 164 11.37 -4.57 3.93
CA GLY A 164 10.05 -5.15 4.19
C GLY A 164 9.91 -5.79 5.59
N GLU A 165 8.81 -5.44 6.27
CA GLU A 165 8.43 -5.87 7.65
C GLU A 165 9.23 -5.23 8.81
N GLY A 166 9.97 -4.15 8.56
CA GLY A 166 10.60 -3.35 9.62
C GLY A 166 9.61 -2.46 10.40
N PRO A 167 10.03 -1.95 11.58
CA PRO A 167 9.23 -1.00 12.36
C PRO A 167 8.92 0.28 11.57
N ALA A 168 7.72 0.83 11.78
CA ALA A 168 7.30 2.07 11.14
C ALA A 168 7.88 3.29 11.85
N VAL A 169 8.31 4.31 11.09
CA VAL A 169 8.82 5.58 11.63
C VAL A 169 8.04 6.71 10.97
N GLU A 170 7.25 7.45 11.75
CA GLU A 170 6.34 8.48 11.24
C GLU A 170 6.58 9.84 11.92
N PRO A 171 6.98 10.87 11.16
CA PRO A 171 7.00 12.24 11.65
C PRO A 171 5.60 12.85 11.64
N VAL A 172 5.29 13.65 12.66
CA VAL A 172 4.03 14.39 12.73
C VAL A 172 4.01 15.58 11.77
N VAL A 173 5.14 16.29 11.62
CA VAL A 173 5.27 17.41 10.70
C VAL A 173 6.49 17.22 9.81
N ARG A 174 6.36 17.55 8.52
CA ARG A 174 7.43 17.40 7.52
C ARG A 174 8.00 18.73 7.03
N GLY A 175 7.59 19.86 7.61
CA GLY A 175 8.03 21.21 7.22
C GLY A 175 7.43 21.72 5.90
N ASP A 176 6.27 21.19 5.48
CA ASP A 176 5.60 21.54 4.22
C ASP A 176 4.70 22.79 4.30
N GLY A 177 4.58 23.37 5.49
CA GLY A 177 3.86 24.62 5.75
C GLY A 177 2.39 24.48 6.13
N ASP A 178 1.83 23.26 6.12
CA ASP A 178 0.47 22.99 6.61
C ASP A 178 0.51 21.99 7.77
N GLU A 179 0.82 22.51 8.96
CA GLU A 179 1.01 21.71 10.18
C GLU A 179 -0.25 20.93 10.57
N GLU A 180 -1.44 21.52 10.38
CA GLU A 180 -2.71 20.88 10.71
C GLU A 180 -2.96 19.67 9.79
N ARG A 181 -2.80 19.84 8.47
CA ARG A 181 -2.91 18.72 7.52
C ARG A 181 -1.84 17.66 7.78
N SER A 182 -0.61 18.08 8.08
CA SER A 182 0.49 17.17 8.39
C SER A 182 0.17 16.31 9.62
N ALA A 183 -0.27 16.93 10.72
CA ALA A 183 -0.63 16.23 11.94
C ALA A 183 -1.82 15.27 11.72
N LEU A 184 -2.86 15.70 11.00
CA LEU A 184 -4.00 14.84 10.67
C LEU A 184 -3.57 13.66 9.80
N THR A 185 -2.68 13.89 8.83
CA THR A 185 -2.13 12.83 7.97
C THR A 185 -1.31 11.83 8.78
N ALA A 186 -0.52 12.29 9.74
CA ALA A 186 0.21 11.42 10.66
C ALA A 186 -0.74 10.58 11.51
N ALA A 187 -1.80 11.16 12.07
CA ALA A 187 -2.83 10.42 12.81
C ALA A 187 -3.50 9.34 11.95
N VAL A 188 -3.84 9.64 10.69
CA VAL A 188 -4.39 8.66 9.74
C VAL A 188 -3.41 7.52 9.47
N ARG A 189 -2.12 7.82 9.31
CA ARG A 189 -1.08 6.80 9.11
C ARG A 189 -0.91 5.90 10.33
N LEU A 190 -0.88 6.47 11.53
CA LEU A 190 -0.83 5.70 12.77
C LEU A 190 -2.07 4.80 12.91
N HIS A 191 -3.25 5.30 12.56
CA HIS A 191 -4.46 4.48 12.51
C HIS A 191 -4.38 3.34 11.49
N ALA A 192 -3.84 3.61 10.29
CA ALA A 192 -3.61 2.58 9.27
C ALA A 192 -2.57 1.52 9.69
N LEU A 193 -1.63 1.89 10.57
CA LEU A 193 -0.70 0.96 11.23
C LEU A 193 -1.36 0.17 12.37
N GLY A 194 -2.64 0.41 12.66
CA GLY A 194 -3.42 -0.31 13.67
C GLY A 194 -3.43 0.33 15.05
N LEU A 195 -2.90 1.54 15.22
CA LEU A 195 -3.04 2.27 16.49
C LEU A 195 -4.47 2.79 16.64
N ASP A 196 -4.97 2.75 17.88
CA ASP A 196 -6.26 3.33 18.20
C ASP A 196 -6.14 4.85 18.26
N VAL A 197 -6.96 5.53 17.47
CA VAL A 197 -7.01 7.00 17.40
C VAL A 197 -8.44 7.39 17.71
N ASP A 198 -8.65 8.19 18.75
CA ASP A 198 -9.98 8.69 19.06
C ASP A 198 -10.37 9.81 18.07
N TRP A 199 -10.96 9.40 16.96
CA TRP A 199 -11.47 10.30 15.93
C TRP A 199 -12.56 11.25 16.43
N ARG A 200 -13.21 10.96 17.57
CA ARG A 200 -14.19 11.90 18.16
C ARG A 200 -13.49 13.08 18.83
N GLU A 201 -12.32 12.87 19.43
CA GLU A 201 -11.50 13.95 19.99
C GLU A 201 -10.84 14.78 18.88
N VAL A 202 -10.39 14.12 17.80
CA VAL A 202 -9.78 14.80 16.64
C VAL A 202 -10.81 15.63 15.86
N LEU A 203 -12.05 15.14 15.73
CA LEU A 203 -13.12 15.77 14.95
C LEU A 203 -14.37 16.04 15.83
N PRO A 204 -14.29 16.91 16.85
CA PRO A 204 -15.34 17.04 17.87
C PRO A 204 -16.66 17.63 17.32
N GLN A 205 -16.60 18.33 16.18
CA GLN A 205 -17.76 18.95 15.53
C GLN A 205 -18.34 18.10 14.38
N ALA A 206 -17.75 16.94 14.10
CA ALA A 206 -18.20 16.08 13.01
C ALA A 206 -19.57 15.45 13.29
N ARG A 207 -20.28 15.11 12.21
CA ARG A 207 -21.58 14.40 12.26
C ARG A 207 -21.47 13.13 11.44
N THR A 208 -22.12 12.06 11.93
CA THR A 208 -22.21 10.80 11.19
C THR A 208 -23.15 10.96 10.00
N VAL A 209 -22.74 10.42 8.85
CA VAL A 209 -23.54 10.36 7.62
C VAL A 209 -23.64 8.91 7.14
N PRO A 210 -24.72 8.52 6.43
CA PRO A 210 -24.77 7.20 5.81
C PRO A 210 -23.70 7.09 4.72
N LEU A 211 -22.91 6.01 4.78
CA LEU A 211 -21.90 5.64 3.80
C LEU A 211 -22.26 4.30 3.13
N PRO A 212 -21.67 3.96 1.97
CA PRO A 212 -21.80 2.63 1.40
C PRO A 212 -21.48 1.53 2.42
N THR A 213 -22.17 0.39 2.31
CA THR A 213 -21.90 -0.76 3.18
C THR A 213 -20.57 -1.42 2.83
N TYR A 214 -20.08 -2.29 3.70
CA TYR A 214 -18.85 -3.05 3.48
C TYR A 214 -18.85 -3.78 2.14
N ALA A 215 -17.79 -3.62 1.36
CA ALA A 215 -17.61 -4.28 0.08
C ALA A 215 -17.03 -5.69 0.30
N PHE A 216 -17.90 -6.65 0.61
CA PHE A 216 -17.52 -8.04 0.81
C PHE A 216 -16.75 -8.59 -0.41
N GLN A 217 -15.60 -9.20 -0.14
CA GLN A 217 -14.85 -9.99 -1.12
C GLN A 217 -15.49 -11.37 -1.21
N HIS A 218 -16.53 -11.48 -2.04
CA HIS A 218 -17.38 -12.67 -2.08
C HIS A 218 -16.65 -13.88 -2.67
N GLU A 219 -16.74 -15.00 -1.96
CA GLU A 219 -16.41 -16.32 -2.48
C GLU A 219 -17.64 -17.23 -2.37
N ALA A 220 -17.73 -18.21 -3.28
CA ALA A 220 -18.84 -19.15 -3.31
C ALA A 220 -18.61 -20.26 -2.28
N TYR A 221 -19.25 -20.16 -1.13
CA TYR A 221 -19.28 -21.22 -0.12
C TYR A 221 -20.58 -22.02 -0.26
N TRP A 222 -20.47 -23.27 -0.72
CA TRP A 222 -21.60 -24.20 -0.79
C TRP A 222 -21.22 -25.53 -0.14
N LEU A 223 -22.12 -26.08 0.67
CA LEU A 223 -21.95 -27.44 1.16
C LEU A 223 -22.08 -28.40 -0.02
N ALA A 224 -21.00 -29.10 -0.36
CA ALA A 224 -21.11 -30.29 -1.19
C ALA A 224 -21.99 -31.26 -0.40
N SER A 225 -23.22 -31.48 -0.87
CA SER A 225 -24.12 -32.47 -0.29
C SER A 225 -23.44 -33.82 -0.35
N SER A 226 -22.84 -34.25 0.76
CA SER A 226 -22.67 -35.67 1.03
C SER A 226 -24.10 -36.18 1.13
N ARG A 227 -24.58 -36.81 0.05
CA ARG A 227 -25.94 -37.37 -0.11
C ARG A 227 -26.50 -37.85 1.23
N SER A 228 -27.23 -36.96 1.91
CA SER A 228 -27.96 -37.33 3.10
C SER A 228 -29.27 -37.91 2.61
N VAL A 229 -29.44 -39.19 2.93
CA VAL A 229 -30.62 -40.01 2.67
C VAL A 229 -31.85 -39.35 3.29
N VAL A 230 -32.56 -38.53 2.50
CA VAL A 230 -33.96 -38.18 2.76
C VAL A 230 -34.74 -38.34 1.47
N THR A 231 -34.85 -39.58 1.02
CA THR A 231 -35.91 -40.01 0.11
C THR A 231 -37.23 -40.01 0.88
N GLY A 232 -38.11 -39.04 0.63
CA GLY A 232 -39.51 -39.20 1.02
C GLY A 232 -40.40 -37.99 1.23
N LEU A 233 -39.97 -36.75 0.96
CA LEU A 233 -40.86 -35.58 1.07
C LEU A 233 -40.78 -34.70 -0.18
N SER A 234 -41.49 -35.09 -1.23
CA SER A 234 -41.79 -34.23 -2.37
C SER A 234 -42.92 -33.27 -2.01
N LEU A 235 -42.64 -31.97 -1.99
CA LEU A 235 -43.64 -30.92 -2.17
C LEU A 235 -43.86 -30.70 -3.68
N PRO A 236 -45.10 -30.50 -4.16
CA PRO A 236 -45.35 -30.26 -5.57
C PRO A 236 -45.04 -28.81 -5.92
N GLY A 237 -43.99 -28.60 -6.72
CA GLY A 237 -43.64 -27.32 -7.32
C GLY A 237 -42.20 -26.88 -7.02
N GLY A 238 -41.24 -27.36 -7.80
CA GLY A 238 -39.85 -26.92 -7.71
C GLY A 238 -38.86 -27.84 -8.44
N SER A 239 -38.44 -27.40 -9.63
CA SER A 239 -37.11 -27.58 -10.22
C SER A 239 -36.53 -29.01 -10.30
N ALA A 240 -36.62 -29.61 -11.48
CA ALA A 240 -35.66 -30.63 -11.90
C ALA A 240 -34.42 -29.92 -12.47
N ASP A 241 -33.32 -29.90 -11.71
CA ASP A 241 -32.06 -29.30 -12.11
C ASP A 241 -30.93 -30.35 -12.05
N GLY A 242 -30.10 -30.39 -13.10
CA GLY A 242 -28.79 -31.05 -13.10
C GLY A 242 -28.53 -32.25 -14.02
N ALA A 243 -29.54 -32.88 -14.64
CA ALA A 243 -29.34 -34.07 -15.48
C ALA A 243 -29.33 -33.81 -17.00
N ALA A 244 -29.82 -32.66 -17.48
CA ALA A 244 -30.02 -32.40 -18.92
C ALA A 244 -28.74 -32.01 -19.69
N GLY A 245 -27.81 -31.28 -19.06
CA GLY A 245 -26.54 -30.87 -19.66
C GLY A 245 -25.63 -32.02 -20.15
N PRO A 246 -25.36 -33.07 -19.34
CA PRO A 246 -24.57 -34.21 -19.81
C PRO A 246 -25.30 -35.05 -20.88
N GLU A 247 -26.64 -35.13 -20.84
CA GLU A 247 -27.45 -35.84 -21.85
C GLU A 247 -27.44 -35.12 -23.22
N LEU A 248 -27.48 -33.79 -23.22
CA LEU A 248 -27.34 -32.97 -24.44
C LEU A 248 -25.93 -33.11 -25.03
N ALA A 249 -24.89 -33.07 -24.18
CA ALA A 249 -23.51 -33.26 -24.62
C ALA A 249 -23.26 -34.65 -25.23
N GLU A 250 -23.84 -35.71 -24.64
CA GLU A 250 -23.78 -37.08 -25.16
C GLU A 250 -24.51 -37.20 -26.50
N ARG A 251 -25.72 -36.62 -26.63
CA ARG A 251 -26.49 -36.59 -27.90
C ARG A 251 -25.79 -35.81 -29.02
N LEU A 252 -25.03 -34.77 -28.69
CA LEU A 252 -24.28 -33.97 -29.66
C LEU A 252 -22.94 -34.63 -30.08
N SER A 253 -22.40 -35.55 -29.28
CA SER A 253 -21.12 -36.23 -29.57
C SER A 253 -21.19 -37.21 -30.76
N GLY A 254 -22.39 -37.67 -31.13
CA GLY A 254 -22.62 -38.59 -32.25
C GLY A 254 -23.08 -37.92 -33.55
N LEU A 255 -23.21 -36.59 -33.60
CA LEU A 255 -23.75 -35.84 -34.74
C LEU A 255 -22.65 -35.06 -35.47
N SER A 256 -22.80 -34.87 -36.79
CA SER A 256 -21.89 -34.00 -37.53
C SER A 256 -22.00 -32.54 -37.10
N GLY A 257 -20.98 -31.74 -37.38
CA GLY A 257 -20.91 -30.35 -36.93
C GLY A 257 -22.11 -29.48 -37.34
N SER A 258 -22.72 -29.74 -38.49
CA SER A 258 -23.89 -28.99 -38.97
C SER A 258 -25.20 -29.48 -38.36
N GLU A 259 -25.34 -30.79 -38.12
CA GLU A 259 -26.51 -31.40 -37.48
C GLU A 259 -26.61 -31.00 -36.00
N ALA A 260 -25.47 -30.96 -35.30
CA ALA A 260 -25.37 -30.45 -33.94
C ALA A 260 -25.79 -28.97 -33.87
N GLY A 261 -25.33 -28.15 -34.81
CA GLY A 261 -25.68 -26.72 -34.87
C GLY A 261 -27.16 -26.49 -35.13
N ALA A 262 -27.79 -27.26 -36.02
CA ALA A 262 -29.22 -27.16 -36.30
C ALA A 262 -30.07 -27.53 -35.07
N LEU A 263 -29.70 -28.60 -34.36
CA LEU A 263 -30.43 -29.06 -33.17
C LEU A 263 -30.33 -28.06 -32.01
N VAL A 264 -29.15 -27.49 -31.76
CA VAL A 264 -28.98 -26.46 -30.72
C VAL A 264 -29.66 -25.15 -31.12
N THR A 265 -29.70 -24.81 -32.41
CA THR A 265 -30.45 -23.62 -32.88
C THR A 265 -31.94 -23.77 -32.61
N GLU A 266 -32.50 -24.96 -32.84
CA GLU A 266 -33.91 -25.22 -32.54
C GLU A 266 -34.19 -25.21 -31.03
N LEU A 267 -33.26 -25.71 -30.22
CA LEU A 267 -33.34 -25.60 -28.76
C LEU A 267 -33.38 -24.14 -28.30
N VAL A 268 -32.51 -23.28 -28.86
CA VAL A 268 -32.48 -21.85 -28.52
C VAL A 268 -33.79 -21.17 -28.91
N ARG A 269 -34.37 -21.54 -30.05
CA ARG A 269 -35.68 -21.02 -30.49
C ARG A 269 -36.83 -21.49 -29.60
N ALA A 270 -36.83 -22.74 -29.18
CA ALA A 270 -37.84 -23.28 -28.27
C ALA A 270 -37.80 -22.59 -26.89
N GLU A 271 -36.61 -22.38 -26.33
CA GLU A 271 -36.46 -21.65 -25.06
C GLU A 271 -36.83 -20.17 -25.21
N LEU A 272 -36.51 -19.55 -26.35
CA LEU A 272 -36.93 -18.18 -26.64
C LEU A 272 -38.46 -18.05 -26.72
N ALA A 273 -39.13 -18.92 -27.48
CA ALA A 273 -40.60 -18.93 -27.59
C ALA A 273 -41.27 -19.11 -26.22
N ALA A 274 -40.67 -19.92 -25.34
CA ALA A 274 -41.18 -20.13 -23.99
C ALA A 274 -40.94 -18.94 -23.04
N VAL A 275 -40.06 -17.99 -23.38
CA VAL A 275 -39.82 -16.75 -22.63
C VAL A 275 -40.64 -15.60 -23.18
N THR A 276 -40.75 -15.48 -24.50
CA THR A 276 -41.52 -14.39 -25.14
C THR A 276 -43.01 -14.69 -25.20
N GLY A 277 -43.41 -15.97 -25.15
CA GLY A 277 -44.80 -16.40 -25.29
C GLY A 277 -45.32 -16.41 -26.73
N ASP A 278 -44.45 -16.13 -27.70
CA ASP A 278 -44.77 -16.02 -29.12
C ASP A 278 -44.35 -17.28 -29.90
N ASP A 279 -45.14 -17.65 -30.91
CA ASP A 279 -44.79 -18.71 -31.85
C ASP A 279 -43.76 -18.21 -32.87
N LEU A 280 -42.50 -18.54 -32.63
CA LEU A 280 -41.36 -18.13 -33.46
C LEU A 280 -41.08 -19.08 -34.64
N SER A 281 -41.97 -20.02 -34.94
CA SER A 281 -41.82 -21.02 -36.02
C SER A 281 -41.46 -20.41 -37.38
N HIS A 282 -41.90 -19.18 -37.65
CA HIS A 282 -41.70 -18.46 -38.91
C HIS A 282 -40.41 -17.60 -38.96
N ALA A 283 -39.73 -17.41 -37.83
CA ALA A 283 -38.49 -16.64 -37.77
C ALA A 283 -37.29 -17.47 -38.24
N GLY A 284 -36.42 -16.85 -39.04
CA GLY A 284 -35.19 -17.48 -39.53
C GLY A 284 -34.15 -17.66 -38.40
N PRO A 285 -33.22 -18.61 -38.55
CA PRO A 285 -32.19 -18.89 -37.53
C PRO A 285 -31.21 -17.71 -37.32
N ASP A 286 -31.11 -16.82 -38.30
CA ASP A 286 -30.27 -15.62 -38.27
C ASP A 286 -31.05 -14.33 -37.96
N THR A 287 -32.36 -14.42 -37.68
CA THR A 287 -33.16 -13.24 -37.32
C THR A 287 -32.66 -12.64 -36.01
N ALA A 288 -32.51 -11.31 -35.99
CA ALA A 288 -31.96 -10.61 -34.85
C ALA A 288 -32.89 -10.72 -33.63
N PHE A 289 -32.34 -10.94 -32.44
CA PHE A 289 -33.14 -11.05 -31.21
C PHE A 289 -34.00 -9.81 -30.93
N THR A 290 -33.55 -8.62 -31.37
CA THR A 290 -34.34 -7.37 -31.27
C THR A 290 -35.60 -7.40 -32.12
N GLU A 291 -35.59 -8.11 -33.25
CA GLU A 291 -36.76 -8.29 -34.13
C GLU A 291 -37.70 -9.38 -33.59
N LEU A 292 -37.19 -10.26 -32.72
CA LEU A 292 -37.93 -11.34 -32.06
C LEU A 292 -38.51 -10.93 -30.69
N GLY A 293 -38.52 -9.62 -30.38
CA GLY A 293 -39.11 -9.09 -29.14
C GLY A 293 -38.26 -9.29 -27.89
N VAL A 294 -36.96 -9.61 -28.02
CA VAL A 294 -36.07 -9.76 -26.87
C VAL A 294 -35.73 -8.40 -26.26
N THR A 295 -36.19 -8.20 -25.04
CA THR A 295 -35.84 -7.08 -24.15
C THR A 295 -34.72 -7.47 -23.18
N SER A 296 -34.20 -6.50 -22.43
CA SER A 296 -33.17 -6.73 -21.40
C SER A 296 -33.59 -7.73 -20.31
N VAL A 297 -34.88 -7.82 -19.96
CA VAL A 297 -35.38 -8.76 -18.96
C VAL A 297 -35.47 -10.18 -19.54
N THR A 298 -36.08 -10.32 -20.72
CA THR A 298 -36.21 -11.60 -21.41
C THR A 298 -34.86 -12.17 -21.85
N ALA A 299 -33.85 -11.32 -22.09
CA ALA A 299 -32.48 -11.76 -22.38
C ALA A 299 -31.83 -12.48 -21.19
N VAL A 300 -32.03 -11.96 -19.97
CA VAL A 300 -31.52 -12.60 -18.75
C VAL A 300 -32.24 -13.92 -18.48
N GLU A 301 -33.55 -13.97 -18.71
CA GLU A 301 -34.35 -15.19 -18.54
C GLU A 301 -33.98 -16.27 -19.56
N LEU A 302 -33.84 -15.90 -20.84
CA LEU A 302 -33.33 -16.79 -21.89
C LEU A 302 -31.95 -17.35 -21.53
N ARG A 303 -31.02 -16.51 -21.07
CA ARG A 303 -29.69 -16.94 -20.62
C ARG A 303 -29.78 -17.97 -19.49
N ASN A 304 -30.62 -17.71 -18.49
CA ASN A 304 -30.80 -18.62 -17.35
C ASN A 304 -31.33 -19.98 -17.79
N ARG A 305 -32.35 -19.99 -18.66
CA ARG A 305 -32.96 -21.21 -19.17
C ARG A 305 -32.00 -22.01 -20.06
N LEU A 306 -31.26 -21.34 -20.94
CA LEU A 306 -30.23 -21.98 -21.74
C LEU A 306 -29.09 -22.54 -20.88
N THR A 307 -28.68 -21.84 -19.82
CA THR A 307 -27.68 -22.33 -18.86
C THR A 307 -28.19 -23.59 -18.15
N ALA A 308 -29.46 -23.63 -17.75
CA ALA A 308 -30.07 -24.78 -17.10
C ALA A 308 -30.17 -26.01 -18.03
N VAL A 309 -30.58 -25.81 -19.28
CA VAL A 309 -30.78 -26.92 -20.23
C VAL A 309 -29.47 -27.43 -20.82
N THR A 310 -28.53 -26.53 -21.13
CA THR A 310 -27.24 -26.91 -21.75
C THR A 310 -26.15 -27.25 -20.75
N GLY A 311 -26.29 -26.82 -19.48
CA GLY A 311 -25.24 -26.93 -18.46
C GLY A 311 -24.03 -26.02 -18.71
N VAL A 312 -24.05 -25.18 -19.76
CA VAL A 312 -22.96 -24.26 -20.11
C VAL A 312 -23.15 -22.93 -19.39
N ARG A 313 -22.08 -22.41 -18.77
CA ARG A 313 -22.08 -21.04 -18.23
C ARG A 313 -22.03 -20.02 -19.36
N LEU A 314 -23.16 -19.37 -19.63
CA LEU A 314 -23.30 -18.34 -20.67
C LEU A 314 -23.11 -16.92 -20.08
N PRO A 315 -22.40 -16.02 -20.79
CA PRO A 315 -22.14 -14.66 -20.30
C PRO A 315 -23.42 -13.81 -20.20
N PRO A 316 -23.46 -12.80 -19.31
CA PRO A 316 -24.61 -11.90 -19.18
C PRO A 316 -24.83 -11.00 -20.42
N THR A 317 -23.82 -10.85 -21.27
CA THR A 317 -23.85 -10.10 -22.53
C THR A 317 -24.27 -10.96 -23.74
N LEU A 318 -24.69 -12.22 -23.52
CA LEU A 318 -24.95 -13.23 -24.56
C LEU A 318 -25.71 -12.72 -25.78
N VAL A 319 -26.86 -12.08 -25.58
CA VAL A 319 -27.74 -11.61 -26.66
C VAL A 319 -27.14 -10.44 -27.44
N PHE A 320 -26.22 -9.68 -26.83
CA PHE A 320 -25.53 -8.57 -27.48
C PHE A 320 -24.31 -9.04 -28.28
N ASP A 321 -23.54 -9.98 -27.72
CA ASP A 321 -22.35 -10.54 -28.38
C ASP A 321 -22.72 -11.53 -29.49
N HIS A 322 -23.89 -12.18 -29.35
CA HIS A 322 -24.42 -13.18 -30.27
C HIS A 322 -25.87 -12.83 -30.63
N PRO A 323 -26.10 -11.88 -31.56
CA PRO A 323 -27.42 -11.26 -31.76
C PRO A 323 -28.44 -12.12 -32.52
N SER A 324 -28.20 -13.42 -32.73
CA SER A 324 -29.15 -14.35 -33.36
C SER A 324 -29.15 -15.74 -32.70
N PRO A 325 -30.25 -16.51 -32.82
CA PRO A 325 -30.31 -17.89 -32.33
C PRO A 325 -29.16 -18.78 -32.83
N ALA A 326 -28.80 -18.68 -34.11
CA ALA A 326 -27.67 -19.42 -34.69
C ALA A 326 -26.31 -19.00 -34.11
N ALA A 327 -26.12 -17.73 -33.75
CA ALA A 327 -24.88 -17.25 -33.13
C ALA A 327 -24.73 -17.79 -31.69
N VAL A 328 -25.82 -17.84 -30.93
CA VAL A 328 -25.84 -18.46 -29.59
C VAL A 328 -25.62 -19.96 -29.67
N ALA A 329 -26.23 -20.64 -30.66
CA ALA A 329 -26.05 -22.07 -30.86
C ALA A 329 -24.60 -22.45 -31.17
N ARG A 330 -23.88 -21.64 -31.95
CA ARG A 330 -22.44 -21.80 -32.18
C ARG A 330 -21.63 -21.69 -30.90
N LEU A 331 -21.85 -20.65 -30.10
CA LEU A 331 -21.17 -20.48 -28.81
C LEU A 331 -21.39 -21.70 -27.89
N VAL A 332 -22.64 -22.18 -27.79
CA VAL A 332 -22.98 -23.36 -26.97
C VAL A 332 -22.26 -24.61 -27.50
N CYS A 333 -22.26 -24.83 -28.82
CA CYS A 333 -21.55 -25.96 -29.43
C CYS A 333 -20.03 -25.90 -29.18
N ASP A 334 -19.42 -24.72 -29.34
CA ASP A 334 -17.98 -24.53 -29.15
C ASP A 334 -17.57 -24.72 -27.69
N THR A 335 -18.43 -24.27 -26.76
CA THR A 335 -18.18 -24.42 -25.31
C THR A 335 -18.36 -25.86 -24.86
N LEU A 336 -19.38 -26.58 -25.36
CA LEU A 336 -19.60 -28.00 -25.06
C LEU A 336 -18.50 -28.90 -25.65
N ARG A 337 -17.88 -28.50 -26.76
CA ARG A 337 -16.75 -29.21 -27.38
C ARG A 337 -15.40 -28.90 -26.72
N GLY A 338 -15.37 -28.05 -25.70
CA GLY A 338 -14.15 -27.77 -24.92
C GLY A 338 -13.21 -26.74 -25.54
N GLY A 339 -13.72 -25.78 -26.32
CA GLY A 339 -12.92 -24.61 -26.71
C GLY A 339 -12.49 -23.81 -25.47
N PRO A 340 -11.20 -23.42 -25.32
CA PRO A 340 -10.71 -22.76 -24.11
C PRO A 340 -11.40 -21.42 -23.87
N ALA A 341 -11.97 -21.25 -22.67
CA ALA A 341 -12.57 -19.99 -22.23
C ALA A 341 -11.53 -18.86 -22.19
N PRO A 342 -11.87 -17.63 -22.61
CA PRO A 342 -10.95 -16.50 -22.55
C PRO A 342 -10.69 -16.11 -21.09
N ARG A 343 -9.43 -16.15 -20.67
CA ARG A 343 -8.99 -15.68 -19.35
C ARG A 343 -8.93 -14.15 -19.34
N CYS A 344 -9.54 -13.53 -18.33
CA CYS A 344 -9.36 -12.10 -18.07
C CYS A 344 -7.91 -11.88 -17.63
N ARG A 345 -7.12 -11.18 -18.44
CA ARG A 345 -5.70 -10.89 -18.18
C ARG A 345 -5.57 -9.52 -17.52
N ASP A 346 -4.65 -9.42 -16.56
CA ASP A 346 -4.30 -8.15 -15.94
C ASP A 346 -3.73 -7.16 -16.98
N ALA A 347 -4.10 -5.89 -16.83
CA ALA A 347 -3.77 -4.84 -17.80
C ALA A 347 -2.28 -4.52 -17.82
N VAL A 348 -1.60 -4.59 -16.67
CA VAL A 348 -0.14 -4.35 -16.59
C VAL A 348 0.60 -5.49 -17.28
N SER A 349 0.22 -6.74 -17.01
CA SER A 349 0.80 -7.91 -17.70
C SER A 349 0.60 -7.88 -19.22
N LEU A 350 -0.51 -7.34 -19.73
CA LEU A 350 -0.74 -7.17 -21.17
C LEU A 350 0.14 -6.09 -21.79
N VAL A 351 0.45 -5.02 -21.04
CA VAL A 351 1.36 -3.96 -21.49
C VAL A 351 2.79 -4.50 -21.57
N ASP A 352 3.24 -5.26 -20.56
CA ASP A 352 4.57 -5.88 -20.55
C ASP A 352 4.75 -6.88 -21.71
N GLU A 353 3.71 -7.68 -22.01
CA GLU A 353 3.73 -8.64 -23.13
C GLU A 353 3.73 -7.92 -24.48
N LEU A 354 3.00 -6.81 -24.61
CA LEU A 354 3.02 -5.97 -25.81
C LEU A 354 4.39 -5.30 -26.01
N GLU A 355 5.01 -4.80 -24.94
CA GLU A 355 6.35 -4.22 -24.97
C GLU A 355 7.40 -5.25 -25.38
N ALA A 356 7.34 -6.46 -24.80
CA ALA A 356 8.21 -7.57 -25.18
C ALA A 356 8.06 -7.95 -26.66
N LEU A 357 6.82 -7.99 -27.17
CA LEU A 357 6.55 -8.29 -28.59
C LEU A 357 7.13 -7.20 -29.52
N LEU A 358 6.97 -5.92 -29.17
CA LEU A 358 7.51 -4.80 -29.93
C LEU A 358 9.05 -4.79 -29.94
N VAL A 359 9.67 -5.07 -28.80
CA VAL A 359 11.14 -5.17 -28.67
C VAL A 359 11.69 -6.38 -29.44
N SER A 360 10.92 -7.48 -29.51
CA SER A 360 11.30 -8.68 -30.28
C SER A 360 11.23 -8.51 -31.80
N GLY A 361 10.80 -7.34 -32.30
CA GLY A 361 10.77 -7.02 -33.73
C GLY A 361 9.53 -7.53 -34.45
N ALA A 362 8.41 -7.73 -33.75
CA ALA A 362 7.14 -8.07 -34.38
C ALA A 362 6.69 -6.97 -35.35
N GLU A 363 6.36 -7.34 -36.59
CA GLU A 363 5.77 -6.39 -37.54
C GLU A 363 4.36 -6.00 -37.08
N VAL A 364 4.17 -4.70 -36.83
CA VAL A 364 2.88 -4.13 -36.45
C VAL A 364 2.24 -3.52 -37.69
N ASP A 365 1.06 -4.02 -38.07
CA ASP A 365 0.31 -3.45 -39.18
C ASP A 365 -0.20 -2.02 -38.88
N SER A 366 -0.59 -1.31 -39.94
CA SER A 366 -0.99 0.09 -39.85
C SER A 366 -2.28 0.32 -39.04
N ASP A 367 -3.19 -0.66 -38.98
CA ASP A 367 -4.43 -0.57 -38.20
C ASP A 367 -4.15 -0.73 -36.70
N THR A 368 -3.31 -1.69 -36.34
CA THR A 368 -2.86 -1.95 -34.97
C THR A 368 -2.10 -0.75 -34.42
N ALA A 369 -1.19 -0.17 -35.22
CA ALA A 369 -0.50 1.06 -34.84
C ALA A 369 -1.44 2.26 -34.67
N ALA A 370 -2.48 2.39 -35.52
CA ALA A 370 -3.47 3.46 -35.40
C ALA A 370 -4.32 3.32 -34.12
N ARG A 371 -4.74 2.10 -33.78
CA ARG A 371 -5.50 1.80 -32.56
C ARG A 371 -4.70 2.07 -31.28
N LEU A 372 -3.42 1.69 -31.23
CA LEU A 372 -2.55 1.95 -30.08
C LEU A 372 -2.36 3.46 -29.84
N ARG A 373 -2.19 4.26 -30.91
CA ARG A 373 -2.11 5.74 -30.78
C ARG A 373 -3.41 6.35 -30.28
N ALA A 374 -4.56 5.88 -30.75
CA ALA A 374 -5.86 6.35 -30.28
C ALA A 374 -6.07 6.05 -28.79
N LEU A 375 -5.57 4.90 -28.32
CA LEU A 375 -5.64 4.50 -26.92
C LEU A 375 -4.72 5.35 -26.04
N ALA A 376 -3.46 5.55 -26.46
CA ALA A 376 -2.51 6.43 -25.77
C ALA A 376 -3.01 7.89 -25.68
N GLY A 377 -3.67 8.39 -26.75
CA GLY A 377 -4.26 9.73 -26.78
C GLY A 377 -5.41 9.93 -25.80
N ARG A 378 -6.08 8.86 -25.34
CA ARG A 378 -7.13 8.94 -24.30
C ARG A 378 -6.59 9.06 -22.88
N TRP A 379 -5.30 8.74 -22.67
CA TRP A 379 -4.65 8.77 -21.36
C TRP A 379 -3.59 9.87 -21.21
N ALA A 380 -3.27 10.59 -22.27
CA ALA A 380 -2.41 11.77 -22.17
C ALA A 380 -3.11 12.88 -21.37
N PRO A 381 -2.53 13.39 -20.26
CA PRO A 381 -3.07 14.54 -19.56
C PRO A 381 -2.99 15.76 -20.48
N SER A 382 -4.09 16.51 -20.56
CA SER A 382 -4.20 17.71 -21.39
C SER A 382 -3.22 18.80 -20.93
N GLY A 383 -1.98 18.82 -21.46
CA GLY A 383 -1.03 19.92 -21.21
C GLY A 383 0.43 19.74 -21.67
N GLY A 384 0.71 20.03 -22.95
CA GLY A 384 1.99 20.57 -23.49
C GLY A 384 3.28 19.71 -23.46
N PRO A 385 4.32 19.98 -24.29
CA PRO A 385 4.73 21.31 -24.75
C PRO A 385 4.76 21.51 -26.28
N ALA A 386 4.78 22.79 -26.67
CA ALA A 386 4.84 23.28 -28.05
C ALA A 386 6.16 22.94 -28.76
N ALA A 387 6.05 22.62 -30.05
CA ALA A 387 7.18 22.39 -30.95
C ALA A 387 8.03 23.66 -31.16
N PRO A 388 9.36 23.54 -31.35
CA PRO A 388 10.18 24.67 -31.77
C PRO A 388 9.88 25.00 -33.25
N ALA A 389 9.67 26.29 -33.52
CA ALA A 389 9.59 26.82 -34.88
C ALA A 389 10.96 26.80 -35.57
N SER A 390 10.90 26.68 -36.90
CA SER A 390 11.98 26.50 -37.89
C SER A 390 13.23 27.36 -37.73
#